data_AF-A0A9E6JQC6-F1
#
_entry.id   AF-A0A9E6JQC6-F1
#
_cell.length_a   1.000
_cell.length_b   1.000
_cell.length_c   1.000
_cell.angle_alpha   90.00
_cell.angle_beta   90.00
_cell.angle_gamma   90.00
#
_symmetry.space_group_name_H-M   'P 1'
#
loop_
_entity.id
_entity.type
_entity.pdbx_description
1 polymer ?
#
loop_
_entity_poly.entity_id
_entity_poly.type
_entity_poly.pdbx_seq_one_letter_code
_entity_poly.pdbx_strand_id
1 'polypeptide(L)' 'AKGLVSLRQRFGLTAADMGALLGVSAQTIYNWEAEKSTPRQKQLEAYAAVRGLGKKQVSARLAAMAG' A
#
# COMPACT_ATOMS: atom_id res chain seq x y z
N ALA A 1 -3.15 8.09 -9.74
CA ALA A 1 -2.21 7.06 -9.22
C ALA A 1 -0.96 7.56 -8.48
N LYS A 2 -0.38 8.72 -8.85
CA LYS A 2 1.00 9.11 -8.46
C LYS A 2 1.32 9.02 -6.96
N GLY A 3 0.38 9.38 -6.07
CA GLY A 3 0.58 9.32 -4.63
C GLY A 3 0.77 7.90 -4.05
N LEU A 4 0.19 6.88 -4.68
CA LEU A 4 0.35 5.48 -4.25
C LEU A 4 1.78 5.00 -4.55
N VAL A 5 2.23 5.24 -5.79
CA VAL A 5 3.59 4.91 -6.26
C VAL A 5 4.64 5.60 -5.40
N SER A 6 4.49 6.91 -5.15
CA SER A 6 5.44 7.68 -4.34
C SER A 6 5.51 7.18 -2.90
N LEU A 7 4.38 6.81 -2.28
CA LEU A 7 4.37 6.27 -0.92
C LEU A 7 5.09 4.92 -0.85
N ARG A 8 4.82 4.06 -1.84
CA ARG A 8 5.43 2.75 -1.97
C ARG A 8 6.96 2.87 -2.10
N GLN A 9 7.42 3.73 -3.00
CA GLN A 9 8.85 4.02 -3.20
C GLN A 9 9.50 4.64 -1.96
N ARG A 10 8.83 5.59 -1.28
CA ARG A 10 9.33 6.20 -0.04
C ARG A 10 9.63 5.17 1.05
N PHE A 11 8.80 4.14 1.14
CA PHE A 11 8.99 3.05 2.12
C PHE A 11 9.77 1.85 1.59
N GLY A 12 10.13 1.84 0.29
CA GLY A 12 10.86 0.74 -0.33
C GLY A 12 10.03 -0.53 -0.49
N LEU A 13 8.72 -0.38 -0.68
CA LEU A 13 7.76 -1.49 -0.72
C LEU A 13 7.60 -2.05 -2.14
N THR A 14 7.34 -3.34 -2.23
CA THR A 14 6.81 -3.95 -3.46
C THR A 14 5.31 -3.69 -3.58
N ALA A 15 4.72 -3.93 -4.77
CA ALA A 15 3.28 -3.85 -4.93
C ALA A 15 2.55 -4.91 -4.08
N ALA A 16 3.20 -6.06 -3.84
CA ALA A 16 2.67 -7.10 -2.95
C ALA A 16 2.64 -6.63 -1.49
N ASP A 17 3.70 -6.00 -0.99
CA ASP A 17 3.75 -5.46 0.37
C ASP A 17 2.68 -4.37 0.58
N MET A 18 2.56 -3.46 -0.40
CA MET A 18 1.50 -2.44 -0.37
C MET A 18 0.11 -3.09 -0.41
N GLY A 19 -0.06 -4.14 -1.22
CA GLY A 19 -1.30 -4.91 -1.29
C GLY A 19 -1.67 -5.52 0.06
N ALA A 20 -0.72 -6.18 0.73
CA ALA A 20 -0.91 -6.77 2.04
C ALA A 20 -1.35 -5.72 3.08
N LEU A 21 -0.70 -4.56 3.11
CA LEU A 21 -1.06 -3.45 4.02
C LEU A 21 -2.46 -2.88 3.75
N LEU A 22 -2.90 -2.87 2.49
CA LEU A 22 -4.20 -2.34 2.07
C LEU A 22 -5.30 -3.40 1.97
N GLY A 23 -4.98 -4.67 2.26
CA GLY A 23 -5.91 -5.79 2.18
C GLY A 23 -6.37 -6.11 0.74
N VAL A 24 -5.49 -5.93 -0.24
CA VAL A 24 -5.76 -6.20 -1.67
C VAL A 24 -4.60 -6.97 -2.32
N SER A 25 -4.81 -7.49 -3.53
CA SER A 25 -3.73 -8.17 -4.25
C SER A 25 -2.75 -7.19 -4.87
N ALA A 26 -1.53 -7.66 -5.17
CA ALA A 26 -0.54 -6.89 -5.94
C ALA A 26 -1.10 -6.42 -7.30
N GLN A 27 -1.94 -7.25 -7.96
CA GLN A 27 -2.59 -6.88 -9.21
C GLN A 27 -3.51 -5.68 -9.06
N THR A 28 -4.27 -5.60 -7.96
CA THR A 28 -5.11 -4.43 -7.66
C THR A 28 -4.26 -3.17 -7.50
N ILE A 29 -3.11 -3.27 -6.82
CA ILE A 29 -2.15 -2.16 -6.70
C ILE A 29 -1.68 -1.71 -8.08
N TYR A 30 -1.23 -2.62 -8.94
CA TYR A 30 -0.81 -2.27 -10.30
C TYR A 30 -1.92 -1.63 -11.12
N ASN A 31 -3.16 -2.10 -10.99
CA ASN A 31 -4.30 -1.50 -11.68
C ASN A 31 -4.56 -0.07 -11.20
N TRP A 32 -4.40 0.22 -9.90
CA TRP A 32 -4.49 1.58 -9.38
C TRP A 32 -3.29 2.45 -9.77
N GLU A 33 -2.08 1.89 -9.81
CA GLU A 33 -0.87 2.59 -10.26
C GLU A 33 -0.95 2.98 -11.75
N ALA A 34 -1.59 2.13 -12.56
CA ALA A 34 -1.83 2.35 -13.98
C ALA A 34 -3.17 3.05 -14.28
N GLU A 35 -3.89 3.52 -13.26
CA GLU A 35 -5.18 4.24 -13.39
C GLU A 35 -6.28 3.44 -14.11
N LYS A 36 -6.15 2.11 -14.16
CA LYS A 36 -7.14 1.18 -14.73
C LYS A 36 -8.35 0.98 -13.83
N SER A 37 -8.21 1.26 -12.54
CA SER A 37 -9.31 1.26 -11.57
C SER A 37 -9.00 2.22 -10.43
N THR A 38 -9.99 2.50 -9.59
CA THR A 38 -9.87 3.40 -8.44
C THR A 38 -10.11 2.66 -7.12
N PRO A 39 -9.40 3.02 -6.04
CA PRO A 39 -9.65 2.45 -4.72
C PRO A 39 -11.04 2.85 -4.21
N ARG A 40 -11.71 1.98 -3.45
CA ARG A 40 -12.95 2.33 -2.74
C ARG A 40 -12.60 2.98 -1.40
N GLN A 41 -13.61 3.55 -0.76
CA GLN A 41 -13.49 4.26 0.52
C GLN A 41 -12.64 3.53 1.57
N LYS A 42 -12.92 2.24 1.81
CA LYS A 42 -12.15 1.41 2.76
C LYS A 42 -10.66 1.34 2.46
N GLN A 43 -10.28 1.33 1.17
CA GLN A 43 -8.86 1.28 0.79
C GLN A 43 -8.21 2.66 0.82
N LEU A 44 -8.97 3.73 0.60
CA LEU A 44 -8.50 5.10 0.84
C LEU A 44 -8.20 5.34 2.32
N GLU A 45 -9.04 4.82 3.22
CA GLU A 45 -8.82 4.87 4.67
C GLU A 45 -7.58 4.07 5.08
N ALA A 46 -7.43 2.84 4.57
CA ALA A 46 -6.24 2.04 4.79
C ALA A 46 -4.97 2.74 4.25
N TYR A 47 -5.07 3.37 3.07
CA TYR A 47 -3.98 4.14 2.48
C TYR A 47 -3.61 5.36 3.34
N ALA A 48 -4.59 6.09 3.85
CA ALA A 48 -4.36 7.23 4.75
C ALA A 48 -3.67 6.77 6.04
N ALA A 49 -4.09 5.64 6.62
CA ALA A 49 -3.44 5.05 7.77
C ALA A 49 -1.98 4.70 7.48
N VAL A 50 -1.67 4.03 6.36
CA VAL A 50 -0.29 3.71 5.96
C VAL A 50 0.54 4.97 5.71
N ARG A 51 -0.06 6.01 5.12
CA ARG A 51 0.62 7.30 4.84
C ARG A 51 1.05 8.03 6.12
N GLY A 52 0.32 7.86 7.21
CA GLY A 52 0.64 8.42 8.52
C GLY A 52 1.76 7.70 9.26
N LEU A 53 2.19 6.51 8.81
CA LEU A 53 3.22 5.71 9.46
C LEU A 53 4.64 6.10 9.02
N GLY A 54 5.62 5.82 9.88
CA GLY A 54 7.04 5.82 9.53
C GLY A 54 7.48 4.48 8.90
N LYS A 55 8.58 4.51 8.12
CA LYS A 55 9.16 3.33 7.45
C LYS A 55 9.35 2.14 8.40
N LYS A 56 9.86 2.38 9.63
CA LYS A 56 10.05 1.33 10.66
C LYS A 56 8.73 0.66 11.06
N GLN A 57 7.67 1.43 11.27
CA GLN A 57 6.35 0.91 11.65
C GLN A 57 5.73 0.10 10.52
N VAL A 58 5.90 0.55 9.28
CA VAL A 58 5.45 -0.16 8.08
C VAL A 58 6.15 -1.52 7.97
N SER A 59 7.48 -1.55 8.10
CA SER A 59 8.25 -2.80 8.07
C SER A 59 7.86 -3.75 9.21
N ALA A 60 7.67 -3.24 10.43
CA ALA A 60 7.24 -4.05 11.57
C ALA A 60 5.84 -4.68 11.33
N ARG A 61 4.92 -3.92 10.73
CA ARG A 61 3.57 -4.41 10.42
C ARG A 61 3.59 -5.49 9.34
N LEU A 62 4.43 -5.34 8.31
CA LEU A 62 4.64 -6.38 7.30
C LEU A 62 5.25 -7.64 7.90
N ALA A 63 6.24 -7.49 8.78
CA ALA A 63 6.85 -8.63 9.46
C ALA A 63 5.82 -9.40 10.31
N ALA A 64 4.94 -8.69 11.02
CA ALA A 64 3.86 -9.29 11.81
C ALA A 64 2.75 -9.97 10.98
N MET A 65 2.66 -9.68 9.68
CA MET A 65 1.72 -10.34 8.75
C MET A 65 2.33 -11.58 8.08
N ALA A 66 3.66 -11.73 8.13
CA ALA A 66 4.38 -12.83 7.50
C ALA A 66 4.65 -14.02 8.45
N GLY A 67 4.34 -13.85 9.75
CA GLY A 67 4.37 -14.91 10.76
C GLY A 67 2.96 -15.35 11.14
#